data_AF-A0A0D2MDD1-F1
#
_entry.id   AF-A0A0D2MDD1-F1
#
_cell.length_a   1.000
_cell.length_b   1.000
_cell.length_c   1.000
_cell.angle_alpha   90.00
_cell.angle_beta   90.00
_cell.angle_gamma   90.00
#
_symmetry.space_group_name_H-M   'P 1'
#
loop_
_entity.id
_entity.type
_entity.pdbx_description
1 polymer ?
#
loop_
_entity_poly.entity_id
_entity_poly.type
_entity_poly.pdbx_seq_one_letter_code
_entity_poly.pdbx_strand_id
1 'polypeptide(L)'
;MSGRFQRLSAPVPSALRSSAVPPSLASPAPRFVRAALGARPTPPLGASRPPRKALTPASAPTAAPPAKTADAPAAAPAAEPASQAPFSWEAQWWPVLPVAYLDPRKPHPVRMLGRRYVAWFDRAGEGGGAWRLFDDACPHRLSPLSESRIRADGHLTCAYHGWSFGGDGKCASIPQLGDPKARDTACRNSRTSVPSYPTAVEDGLLFAWLEAGPGGAAAAAADLDAKGGRLVVDEVAGGAAKTVWASHEVPNDYLYWAEQGLDPSHANWLHHNEIGFVMDDAVPMQADPMPASAIDPAKGFVWHHGEYRRQGRGVDATRAFRAPNCLM
;
A
#
# COMPACT_ATOMS: atom_id res chain seq x y z
N MET A 1 9.00 -13.09 52.16
CA MET A 1 7.63 -13.18 52.68
C MET A 1 6.70 -12.65 51.61
N SER A 2 5.85 -13.53 51.07
CA SER A 2 4.97 -13.30 49.92
C SER A 2 3.69 -12.59 50.37
N GLY A 3 3.37 -11.45 49.75
CA GLY A 3 2.17 -10.66 50.04
C GLY A 3 1.18 -10.70 48.86
N ARG A 4 0.24 -11.65 48.92
CA ARG A 4 -0.94 -11.76 48.04
C ARG A 4 -1.97 -10.68 48.42
N PHE A 5 -2.43 -9.89 47.46
CA PHE A 5 -3.65 -9.09 47.60
C PHE A 5 -4.83 -9.83 46.95
N GLN A 6 -5.75 -10.32 47.80
CA GLN A 6 -7.09 -10.77 47.40
C GLN A 6 -8.03 -9.56 47.34
N ARG A 7 -8.72 -9.38 46.20
CA ARG A 7 -9.86 -8.45 46.08
C ARG A 7 -11.13 -9.18 46.50
N LEU A 8 -11.80 -8.65 47.53
CA LEU A 8 -13.14 -9.04 47.95
C LEU A 8 -14.17 -8.41 47.02
N SER A 9 -15.10 -9.23 46.54
CA SER A 9 -16.31 -8.83 45.81
C SER A 9 -17.49 -8.79 46.78
N ALA A 10 -18.32 -7.76 46.68
CA ALA A 10 -19.70 -7.77 47.17
C ALA A 10 -20.57 -6.87 46.25
N PRO A 11 -21.88 -7.14 46.11
CA PRO A 11 -22.63 -6.84 44.90
C PRO A 11 -23.74 -5.78 45.09
N VAL A 12 -24.55 -5.62 44.01
CA VAL A 12 -25.97 -5.14 43.96
C VAL A 12 -26.14 -3.62 43.67
N PRO A 13 -27.22 -3.11 43.00
CA PRO A 13 -28.31 -3.73 42.20
C PRO A 13 -28.51 -3.13 40.77
N SER A 14 -29.36 -3.84 40.01
CA SER A 14 -30.08 -3.39 38.80
C SER A 14 -31.30 -2.53 39.16
N ALA A 15 -31.56 -1.43 38.42
CA ALA A 15 -32.89 -1.04 37.93
C ALA A 15 -32.94 0.36 37.25
N LEU A 16 -33.59 0.37 36.08
CA LEU A 16 -34.39 1.44 35.47
C LEU A 16 -33.68 2.70 34.93
N ARG A 17 -33.67 2.83 33.59
CA ARG A 17 -34.69 3.64 32.87
C ARG A 17 -34.54 3.48 31.35
N SER A 18 -35.64 3.04 30.74
CA SER A 18 -35.94 3.25 29.33
C SER A 18 -36.00 4.76 29.06
N SER A 19 -35.27 5.23 28.06
CA SER A 19 -35.55 6.52 27.44
C SER A 19 -35.40 6.37 25.93
N ALA A 20 -36.51 6.65 25.25
CA ALA A 20 -36.70 6.53 23.83
C ALA A 20 -35.69 7.39 23.05
N VAL A 21 -35.19 6.81 21.96
CA VAL A 21 -34.46 7.51 20.90
C VAL A 21 -35.46 8.36 20.12
N PRO A 22 -35.25 9.67 19.94
CA PRO A 22 -36.11 10.48 19.09
C PRO A 22 -35.92 10.09 17.61
N PRO A 23 -36.96 10.18 16.77
CA PRO A 23 -36.83 9.85 15.35
C PRO A 23 -35.87 10.82 14.65
N SER A 24 -34.85 10.26 14.00
CA SER A 24 -33.93 10.98 13.13
C SER A 24 -34.70 11.58 11.95
N LEU A 25 -34.61 12.90 11.79
CA LEU A 25 -35.09 13.61 10.61
C LEU A 25 -34.31 13.11 9.39
N ALA A 26 -35.02 12.43 8.49
CA ALA A 26 -34.48 12.00 7.21
C ALA A 26 -34.08 13.23 6.38
N SER A 27 -32.78 13.47 6.20
CA SER A 27 -32.28 14.36 5.16
C SER A 27 -32.66 13.80 3.78
N PRO A 28 -33.17 14.63 2.85
CA PRO A 28 -33.49 14.15 1.51
C PRO A 28 -32.20 13.75 0.78
N ALA A 29 -32.24 12.58 0.15
CA ALA A 29 -31.17 12.11 -0.73
C ALA A 29 -30.88 13.14 -1.85
N PRO A 30 -29.61 13.33 -2.25
CA PRO A 30 -29.32 14.19 -3.39
C PRO A 30 -29.95 13.59 -4.65
N ARG A 31 -30.81 14.37 -5.30
CA ARG A 31 -31.34 14.06 -6.63
C ARG A 31 -30.20 14.13 -7.64
N PHE A 32 -29.66 12.97 -8.01
CA PHE A 32 -28.80 12.86 -9.19
C PHE A 32 -29.66 13.15 -10.43
N VAL A 33 -29.45 14.31 -11.04
CA VAL A 33 -29.94 14.60 -12.39
C VAL A 33 -29.17 13.68 -13.34
N ARG A 34 -29.83 12.65 -13.86
CA ARG A 34 -29.33 11.87 -15.00
C ARG A 34 -29.20 12.83 -16.20
N ALA A 35 -27.98 13.31 -16.47
CA ALA A 35 -27.68 13.86 -17.77
C ALA A 35 -27.81 12.72 -18.79
N ALA A 36 -28.81 12.81 -19.67
CA ALA A 36 -28.94 11.92 -20.81
C ALA A 36 -27.69 12.09 -21.70
N LEU A 37 -26.85 11.05 -21.75
CA LEU A 37 -25.78 10.96 -22.74
C LEU A 37 -26.44 10.84 -24.11
N GLY A 38 -26.52 11.97 -24.82
CA GLY A 38 -26.88 11.98 -26.24
C GLY A 38 -25.87 11.13 -27.02
N ALA A 39 -26.38 10.17 -27.78
CA ALA A 39 -25.58 9.33 -28.67
C ALA A 39 -24.82 10.22 -29.67
N ARG A 40 -23.48 10.13 -29.65
CA ARG A 40 -22.65 10.73 -30.70
C ARG A 40 -22.75 9.87 -31.97
N PRO A 41 -22.91 10.47 -33.16
CA PRO A 41 -22.93 9.72 -34.41
C PRO A 41 -21.55 9.12 -34.71
N THR A 42 -21.55 7.86 -35.17
CA THR A 42 -20.38 7.16 -35.68
C THR A 42 -19.94 7.76 -37.02
N PRO A 43 -18.63 8.02 -37.24
CA PRO A 43 -18.16 8.44 -38.55
C PRO A 43 -18.10 7.24 -39.52
N PRO A 44 -18.27 7.46 -40.84
CA PRO A 44 -18.25 6.38 -41.81
C PRO A 44 -16.84 5.80 -41.98
N LEU A 45 -16.75 4.47 -42.07
CA LEU A 45 -15.55 3.74 -42.43
C LEU A 45 -15.22 3.99 -43.91
N GLY A 46 -14.14 4.74 -44.17
CA GLY A 46 -13.60 4.87 -45.53
C GLY A 46 -12.89 6.20 -45.80
N ALA A 47 -11.71 6.40 -45.23
CA ALA A 47 -10.74 7.35 -45.76
C ALA A 47 -9.33 6.86 -45.46
N SER A 48 -8.59 6.51 -46.50
CA SER A 48 -7.19 6.10 -46.47
C SER A 48 -6.31 7.25 -45.96
N ARG A 49 -5.49 6.95 -44.95
CA ARG A 49 -4.52 7.89 -44.36
C ARG A 49 -3.30 8.00 -45.28
N PRO A 50 -2.79 9.19 -45.62
CA PRO A 50 -1.60 9.32 -46.46
C PRO A 50 -0.33 8.89 -45.67
N PRO A 51 0.71 8.39 -46.36
CA PRO A 51 1.93 7.94 -45.69
C PRO A 51 2.69 9.11 -45.08
N ARG A 52 3.17 8.95 -43.84
CA ARG A 52 4.08 9.90 -43.20
C ARG A 52 5.43 9.85 -43.91
N LYS A 53 5.90 10.98 -44.45
CA LYS A 53 7.28 11.11 -44.95
C LYS A 53 8.25 11.02 -43.76
N ALA A 54 9.25 10.15 -43.88
CA ALA A 54 10.37 10.07 -42.95
C ALA A 54 11.19 11.35 -43.01
N LEU A 55 11.44 11.97 -41.86
CA LEU A 55 12.39 13.08 -41.73
C LEU A 55 13.79 12.50 -41.63
N THR A 56 14.62 12.75 -42.63
CA THR A 56 16.06 12.49 -42.62
C THR A 56 16.76 13.48 -41.69
N PRO A 57 17.73 13.07 -40.85
CA PRO A 57 18.53 14.02 -40.09
C PRO A 57 19.49 14.77 -41.02
N ALA A 58 19.54 16.09 -40.89
CA ALA A 58 20.51 16.93 -41.58
C ALA A 58 21.90 16.81 -40.91
N SER A 59 22.94 16.59 -41.72
CA SER A 59 24.34 16.60 -41.28
C SER A 59 24.78 18.02 -40.93
N ALA A 60 25.29 18.22 -39.70
CA ALA A 60 26.02 19.43 -39.30
C ALA A 60 27.53 19.27 -39.61
N PRO A 61 28.25 20.35 -39.96
CA PRO A 61 29.66 20.28 -40.32
C PRO A 61 30.56 20.08 -39.09
N THR A 62 31.55 19.20 -39.25
CA THR A 62 32.56 18.85 -38.24
C THR A 62 33.60 19.98 -38.10
N ALA A 63 33.63 20.64 -36.94
CA ALA A 63 34.76 21.48 -36.56
C ALA A 63 35.76 20.64 -35.72
N ALA A 64 37.06 20.77 -36.02
CA ALA A 64 38.12 20.07 -35.32
C ALA A 64 38.25 20.54 -33.85
N PRO A 65 38.53 19.64 -32.88
CA PRO A 65 38.71 20.02 -31.49
C PRO A 65 40.07 20.70 -31.26
N PRO A 66 40.15 21.70 -30.36
CA PRO A 66 41.42 22.31 -29.97
C PRO A 66 42.27 21.34 -29.12
N ALA A 67 43.59 21.55 -29.18
CA ALA A 67 44.61 20.74 -28.52
C ALA A 67 44.45 20.73 -26.98
N LYS A 68 44.59 19.53 -26.38
CA LYS A 68 44.54 19.31 -24.93
C LYS A 68 45.77 19.92 -24.24
N THR A 69 45.55 20.86 -23.34
CA THR A 69 46.49 21.18 -22.25
C THR A 69 46.44 20.06 -21.22
N ALA A 70 47.60 19.59 -20.76
CA ALA A 70 47.71 18.53 -19.77
C ALA A 70 47.40 19.08 -18.37
N ASP A 71 46.32 18.61 -17.76
CA ASP A 71 46.02 18.83 -16.34
C ASP A 71 46.69 17.74 -15.47
N ALA A 72 47.08 18.17 -14.27
CA ALA A 72 47.72 17.40 -13.22
C ALA A 72 46.90 16.16 -12.78
N PRO A 73 47.53 15.11 -12.23
CA PRO A 73 46.83 13.87 -11.90
C PRO A 73 45.77 14.10 -10.82
N ALA A 74 44.52 13.79 -11.17
CA ALA A 74 43.40 13.74 -10.24
C ALA A 74 43.69 12.73 -9.12
N ALA A 75 43.47 13.16 -7.88
CA ALA A 75 43.52 12.29 -6.71
C ALA A 75 42.52 11.13 -6.88
N ALA A 76 42.95 9.92 -6.52
CA ALA A 76 42.13 8.72 -6.58
C ALA A 76 40.79 8.93 -5.83
N PRO A 77 39.65 8.43 -6.37
CA PRO A 77 38.39 8.51 -5.66
C PRO A 77 38.51 7.78 -4.33
N ALA A 78 38.07 8.45 -3.26
CA ALA A 78 37.96 7.85 -1.94
C ALA A 78 37.11 6.57 -2.03
N ALA A 79 37.56 5.53 -1.34
CA ALA A 79 36.89 4.23 -1.32
C ALA A 79 35.40 4.41 -1.00
N GLU A 80 34.54 3.88 -1.88
CA GLU A 80 33.11 3.81 -1.63
C GLU A 80 32.87 3.01 -0.33
N PRO A 81 32.03 3.52 0.59
CA PRO A 81 31.71 2.78 1.80
C PRO A 81 31.06 1.44 1.43
N ALA A 82 31.43 0.40 2.19
CA ALA A 82 31.00 -0.97 2.00
C ALA A 82 29.50 -1.06 1.70
N SER A 83 29.15 -1.75 0.61
CA SER A 83 27.78 -1.86 0.11
C SER A 83 26.85 -2.40 1.19
N GLN A 84 25.96 -1.56 1.67
CA GLN A 84 24.79 -1.99 2.43
C GLN A 84 24.00 -2.98 1.57
N ALA A 85 23.37 -3.98 2.19
CA ALA A 85 22.48 -4.89 1.47
C ALA A 85 21.41 -4.05 0.74
N PRO A 86 21.08 -4.39 -0.53
CA PRO A 86 20.12 -3.61 -1.30
C PRO A 86 18.75 -3.60 -0.61
N PHE A 87 18.04 -2.47 -0.70
CA PHE A 87 16.70 -2.34 -0.17
C PHE A 87 15.76 -3.37 -0.80
N SER A 88 15.09 -4.16 0.04
CA SER A 88 14.06 -5.10 -0.42
C SER A 88 12.69 -4.44 -0.33
N TRP A 89 12.07 -4.21 -1.49
CA TRP A 89 10.71 -3.66 -1.59
C TRP A 89 9.64 -4.63 -1.11
N GLU A 90 9.89 -5.94 -1.20
CA GLU A 90 8.92 -6.96 -0.78
C GLU A 90 8.99 -7.24 0.74
N ALA A 91 10.16 -7.04 1.34
CA ALA A 91 10.39 -7.18 2.79
C ALA A 91 10.01 -5.89 3.54
N GLN A 92 8.82 -5.36 3.26
CA GLN A 92 8.26 -4.17 3.88
C GLN A 92 6.76 -4.36 4.14
N TRP A 93 6.22 -3.67 5.15
CA TRP A 93 4.78 -3.55 5.33
C TRP A 93 4.20 -2.51 4.39
N TRP A 94 3.34 -2.96 3.49
CA TRP A 94 2.63 -2.11 2.55
C TRP A 94 1.17 -1.93 2.92
N PRO A 95 0.61 -0.71 2.86
CA PRO A 95 -0.82 -0.52 2.86
C PRO A 95 -1.42 -1.09 1.57
N VAL A 96 -2.37 -2.01 1.70
CA VAL A 96 -3.01 -2.70 0.59
C VAL A 96 -4.28 -1.94 0.18
N LEU A 97 -5.30 -1.98 1.03
CA LEU A 97 -6.61 -1.36 0.77
C LEU A 97 -7.32 -1.03 2.10
N PRO A 98 -8.18 -0.01 2.13
CA PRO A 98 -9.09 0.20 3.25
C PRO A 98 -9.98 -1.03 3.45
N VAL A 99 -10.09 -1.52 4.69
CA VAL A 99 -10.94 -2.69 5.00
C VAL A 99 -12.40 -2.41 4.66
N ALA A 100 -12.85 -1.16 4.79
CA ALA A 100 -14.19 -0.73 4.39
C ALA A 100 -14.50 -0.95 2.90
N TYR A 101 -13.48 -1.11 2.05
CA TYR A 101 -13.66 -1.37 0.62
C TYR A 101 -13.76 -2.87 0.31
N LEU A 102 -13.47 -3.71 1.30
CA LEU A 102 -13.46 -5.15 1.16
C LEU A 102 -14.74 -5.78 1.73
N ASP A 103 -15.37 -6.64 0.94
CA ASP A 103 -16.48 -7.48 1.38
C ASP A 103 -15.93 -8.84 1.89
N PRO A 104 -16.07 -9.17 3.18
CA PRO A 104 -15.52 -10.40 3.78
C PRO A 104 -16.21 -11.69 3.30
N ARG A 105 -17.16 -11.61 2.38
CA ARG A 105 -17.85 -12.77 1.79
C ARG A 105 -17.25 -13.20 0.45
N LYS A 106 -16.36 -12.41 -0.15
CA LYS A 106 -15.75 -12.72 -1.45
C LYS A 106 -14.26 -12.36 -1.47
N PRO A 107 -13.46 -13.02 -2.32
CA PRO A 107 -12.10 -12.59 -2.60
C PRO A 107 -12.07 -11.29 -3.41
N HIS A 108 -10.98 -10.53 -3.28
CA HIS A 108 -10.74 -9.26 -3.97
C HIS A 108 -9.38 -9.28 -4.67
N PRO A 109 -9.30 -8.96 -5.97
CA PRO A 109 -8.03 -8.85 -6.67
C PRO A 109 -7.24 -7.64 -6.17
N VAL A 110 -5.94 -7.82 -6.01
CA VAL A 110 -4.98 -6.78 -5.60
C VAL A 110 -3.79 -6.83 -6.56
N ARG A 111 -3.25 -5.67 -6.92
CA ARG A 111 -2.01 -5.56 -7.70
C ARG A 111 -1.05 -4.63 -7.00
N MET A 112 0.14 -5.12 -6.68
CA MET A 112 1.19 -4.35 -5.99
C MET A 112 2.54 -4.81 -6.50
N LEU A 113 3.48 -3.88 -6.69
CA LEU A 113 4.85 -4.17 -7.15
C LEU A 113 4.90 -5.07 -8.42
N GLY A 114 3.96 -4.87 -9.36
CA GLY A 114 3.87 -5.63 -10.60
C GLY A 114 3.33 -7.08 -10.45
N ARG A 115 2.96 -7.50 -9.24
CA ARG A 115 2.45 -8.84 -8.92
C ARG A 115 0.94 -8.82 -8.66
N ARG A 116 0.29 -9.97 -8.84
CA ARG A 116 -1.16 -10.15 -8.62
C ARG A 116 -1.39 -10.96 -7.35
N TYR A 117 -2.23 -10.42 -6.48
CA TYR A 117 -2.60 -11.01 -5.20
C TYR A 117 -4.11 -11.10 -5.06
N VAL A 118 -4.57 -11.91 -4.12
CA VAL A 118 -5.97 -11.98 -3.70
C VAL A 118 -6.09 -11.71 -2.21
N ALA A 119 -6.81 -10.66 -1.85
CA ALA A 119 -7.20 -10.39 -0.48
C ALA A 119 -8.53 -11.10 -0.19
N TRP A 120 -8.61 -11.86 0.91
CA TRP A 120 -9.82 -12.59 1.28
C TRP A 120 -9.92 -12.75 2.80
N PHE A 121 -11.14 -12.91 3.31
CA PHE A 121 -11.37 -13.03 4.73
C PHE A 121 -11.47 -14.50 5.16
N ASP A 122 -10.48 -14.95 5.92
CA ASP A 122 -10.43 -16.27 6.54
C ASP A 122 -11.23 -16.24 7.84
N ARG A 123 -12.41 -16.87 7.82
CA ARG A 123 -13.31 -16.92 8.98
C ARG A 123 -12.86 -17.91 10.05
N ALA A 124 -11.95 -18.82 9.72
CA ALA A 124 -11.46 -19.83 10.64
C ALA A 124 -10.25 -19.35 11.46
N GLY A 125 -9.74 -18.14 11.18
CA GLY A 125 -8.63 -17.53 11.92
C GLY A 125 -8.95 -17.24 13.39
N GLU A 126 -7.88 -17.18 14.21
CA GLU A 126 -7.96 -16.81 15.62
C GLU A 126 -8.67 -15.46 15.81
N GLY A 127 -9.46 -15.32 16.88
CA GLY A 127 -10.07 -14.04 17.26
C GLY A 127 -11.29 -13.59 16.44
N GLY A 128 -11.90 -14.47 15.63
CA GLY A 128 -13.11 -14.13 14.85
C GLY A 128 -12.86 -13.95 13.34
N GLY A 129 -11.70 -14.40 12.86
CA GLY A 129 -11.28 -14.37 11.47
C GLY A 129 -10.27 -13.26 11.15
N ALA A 130 -9.56 -13.41 10.04
CA ALA A 130 -8.51 -12.50 9.63
C ALA A 130 -8.51 -12.28 8.11
N TRP A 131 -8.15 -11.07 7.67
CA TRP A 131 -7.82 -10.85 6.27
C TRP A 131 -6.50 -11.53 5.92
N ARG A 132 -6.46 -12.22 4.79
CA ARG A 132 -5.31 -12.94 4.24
C ARG A 132 -4.99 -12.39 2.86
N LEU A 133 -3.73 -12.47 2.47
CA LEU A 133 -3.28 -12.15 1.13
C LEU A 133 -2.53 -13.35 0.57
N PHE A 134 -2.96 -13.85 -0.59
CA PHE A 134 -2.29 -14.92 -1.34
C PHE A 134 -1.85 -14.44 -2.71
N ASP A 135 -1.00 -15.21 -3.38
CA ASP A 135 -0.83 -15.09 -4.83
C ASP A 135 -2.18 -15.31 -5.53
N ASP A 136 -2.48 -14.49 -6.54
CA ASP A 136 -3.71 -14.62 -7.34
C ASP A 136 -3.57 -15.71 -8.43
N ALA A 137 -3.11 -16.89 -8.04
CA ALA A 137 -2.87 -18.00 -8.94
C ALA A 137 -3.00 -19.34 -8.22
N CYS A 138 -3.98 -20.15 -8.64
CA CYS A 138 -4.13 -21.50 -8.14
C CYS A 138 -2.94 -22.38 -8.59
N PRO A 139 -2.25 -23.11 -7.68
CA PRO A 139 -1.06 -23.91 -8.03
C PRO A 139 -1.35 -25.06 -8.99
N HIS A 140 -2.63 -25.42 -9.19
CA HIS A 140 -3.02 -26.45 -10.14
C HIS A 140 -2.85 -25.98 -11.61
N ARG A 141 -3.52 -24.89 -12.01
CA ARG A 141 -3.52 -24.40 -13.41
C ARG A 141 -3.55 -22.86 -13.52
N LEU A 142 -3.05 -22.17 -12.51
CA LEU A 142 -2.89 -20.71 -12.46
C LEU A 142 -4.19 -19.91 -12.64
N SER A 143 -5.34 -20.55 -12.38
CA SER A 143 -6.62 -19.83 -12.34
C SER A 143 -6.57 -18.72 -11.31
N PRO A 144 -7.06 -17.51 -11.62
CA PRO A 144 -7.13 -16.44 -10.63
C PRO A 144 -8.00 -16.88 -9.45
N LEU A 145 -7.46 -16.75 -8.25
CA LEU A 145 -8.14 -17.03 -7.00
C LEU A 145 -9.07 -15.87 -6.60
N SER A 146 -8.85 -14.67 -7.14
CA SER A 146 -9.77 -13.53 -7.06
C SER A 146 -11.15 -13.83 -7.68
N GLU A 147 -11.22 -14.78 -8.62
CA GLU A 147 -12.47 -15.27 -9.21
C GLU A 147 -13.10 -16.44 -8.44
N SER A 148 -12.55 -16.78 -7.27
CA SER A 148 -12.95 -17.94 -6.48
C SER A 148 -14.03 -17.62 -5.44
N ARG A 149 -14.34 -18.55 -4.53
CA ARG A 149 -15.38 -18.37 -3.50
C ARG A 149 -14.85 -18.77 -2.13
N ILE A 150 -15.29 -18.05 -1.10
CA ILE A 150 -15.10 -18.48 0.29
C ILE A 150 -16.25 -19.41 0.65
N ARG A 151 -15.94 -20.64 1.00
CA ARG A 151 -16.93 -21.67 1.35
C ARG A 151 -17.39 -21.52 2.81
N ALA A 152 -18.45 -22.24 3.16
CA ALA A 152 -19.01 -22.23 4.52
C ALA A 152 -18.05 -22.81 5.56
N ASP A 153 -17.12 -23.68 5.15
CA ASP A 153 -16.04 -24.19 5.99
C ASP A 153 -14.90 -23.18 6.23
N GLY A 154 -15.00 -21.98 5.63
CA GLY A 154 -14.03 -20.91 5.80
C GLY A 154 -12.86 -20.95 4.81
N HIS A 155 -12.79 -21.95 3.92
CA HIS A 155 -11.69 -22.05 2.96
C HIS A 155 -11.93 -21.23 1.68
N LEU A 156 -10.82 -20.78 1.09
CA LEU A 156 -10.83 -20.23 -0.27
C LEU A 156 -10.81 -21.37 -1.28
N THR A 157 -11.90 -21.53 -2.03
CA THR A 157 -12.08 -22.64 -2.99
C THR A 157 -12.03 -22.14 -4.42
N CYS A 158 -11.01 -22.60 -5.15
CA CYS A 158 -10.76 -22.29 -6.54
C CYS A 158 -11.98 -22.56 -7.42
N ALA A 159 -12.43 -21.54 -8.17
CA ALA A 159 -13.59 -21.65 -9.06
C ALA A 159 -13.40 -22.66 -10.20
N TYR A 160 -12.15 -23.03 -10.54
CA TYR A 160 -11.90 -23.92 -11.67
C TYR A 160 -12.20 -25.39 -11.33
N HIS A 161 -11.51 -25.96 -10.34
CA HIS A 161 -11.63 -27.39 -10.00
C HIS A 161 -11.96 -27.63 -8.51
N GLY A 162 -12.27 -26.58 -7.74
CA GLY A 162 -12.68 -26.73 -6.35
C GLY A 162 -11.55 -27.06 -5.38
N TRP A 163 -10.28 -26.91 -5.77
CA TRP A 163 -9.15 -26.99 -4.85
C TRP A 163 -9.32 -25.92 -3.78
N SER A 164 -9.21 -26.31 -2.51
CA SER A 164 -9.51 -25.43 -1.37
C SER A 164 -8.28 -25.21 -0.52
N PHE A 165 -8.11 -24.00 -0.01
CA PHE A 165 -6.93 -23.58 0.74
C PHE A 165 -7.33 -22.98 2.09
N GLY A 166 -6.57 -23.36 3.13
CA GLY A 166 -6.66 -22.73 4.46
C GLY A 166 -5.99 -21.36 4.49
N GLY A 167 -6.14 -20.61 5.59
CA GLY A 167 -5.58 -19.26 5.77
C GLY A 167 -4.05 -19.17 5.68
N ASP A 168 -3.35 -20.29 5.91
CA ASP A 168 -1.89 -20.41 5.75
C ASP A 168 -1.46 -20.75 4.32
N GLY A 169 -2.41 -20.82 3.38
CA GLY A 169 -2.20 -21.16 1.98
C GLY A 169 -2.08 -22.67 1.72
N LYS A 170 -2.10 -23.52 2.76
CA LYS A 170 -2.01 -24.98 2.56
C LYS A 170 -3.27 -25.51 1.89
N CYS A 171 -3.05 -26.48 1.00
CA CYS A 171 -4.15 -27.21 0.39
C CYS A 171 -4.92 -27.99 1.45
N ALA A 172 -6.22 -27.72 1.55
CA ALA A 172 -7.14 -28.38 2.47
C ALA A 172 -7.94 -29.50 1.78
N SER A 173 -8.25 -29.34 0.48
CA SER A 173 -9.06 -30.32 -0.25
C SER A 173 -8.80 -30.29 -1.76
N ILE A 174 -8.77 -31.49 -2.35
CA ILE A 174 -8.70 -31.75 -3.79
C ILE A 174 -9.89 -32.68 -4.13
N PRO A 175 -11.03 -32.15 -4.60
CA PRO A 175 -12.25 -32.94 -4.79
C PRO A 175 -12.11 -34.10 -5.78
N GLN A 176 -11.13 -34.03 -6.68
CA GLN A 176 -10.89 -35.06 -7.69
C GLN A 176 -10.18 -36.31 -7.13
N LEU A 177 -9.65 -36.25 -5.90
CA LEU A 177 -9.02 -37.38 -5.23
C LEU A 177 -10.01 -38.02 -4.26
N GLY A 178 -10.67 -39.09 -4.70
CA GLY A 178 -11.66 -39.81 -3.90
C GLY A 178 -11.06 -40.69 -2.80
N ASP A 179 -9.82 -41.18 -2.97
CA ASP A 179 -9.09 -41.90 -1.92
C ASP A 179 -8.57 -40.90 -0.87
N PRO A 180 -9.01 -41.00 0.41
CA PRO A 180 -8.54 -40.12 1.47
C PRO A 180 -7.02 -40.11 1.64
N LYS A 181 -6.35 -41.26 1.47
CA LYS A 181 -4.89 -41.35 1.66
C LYS A 181 -4.15 -40.61 0.55
N ALA A 182 -4.57 -40.78 -0.70
CA ALA A 182 -4.04 -40.02 -1.84
C ALA A 182 -4.27 -38.52 -1.66
N ARG A 183 -5.48 -38.11 -1.25
CA ARG A 183 -5.82 -36.71 -0.98
C ARG A 183 -4.92 -36.11 0.10
N ASP A 184 -4.78 -36.76 1.25
CA ASP A 184 -3.98 -36.24 2.36
C ASP A 184 -2.48 -36.21 2.03
N THR A 185 -2.01 -37.13 1.19
CA THR A 185 -0.64 -37.11 0.66
C THR A 185 -0.43 -35.92 -0.28
N ALA A 186 -1.38 -35.66 -1.19
CA ALA A 186 -1.31 -34.52 -2.09
C ALA A 186 -1.37 -33.19 -1.34
N CYS A 187 -2.31 -33.04 -0.40
CA CYS A 187 -2.49 -31.80 0.38
C CYS A 187 -1.29 -31.46 1.28
N ARG A 188 -0.50 -32.45 1.70
CA ARG A 188 0.76 -32.24 2.44
C ARG A 188 1.94 -31.84 1.54
N ASN A 189 1.79 -31.92 0.22
CA ASN A 189 2.83 -31.50 -0.71
C ASN A 189 2.82 -29.98 -0.85
N SER A 190 3.96 -29.32 -0.58
CA SER A 190 4.09 -27.86 -0.67
C SER A 190 3.77 -27.29 -2.05
N ARG A 191 3.92 -28.09 -3.13
CA ARG A 191 3.55 -27.67 -4.49
C ARG A 191 2.04 -27.53 -4.71
N THR A 192 1.23 -28.02 -3.77
CA THR A 192 -0.22 -27.83 -3.79
C THR A 192 -0.65 -26.63 -2.97
N SER A 193 0.26 -26.00 -2.22
CA SER A 193 -0.02 -24.79 -1.46
C SER A 193 0.04 -23.55 -2.33
N VAL A 194 -0.74 -22.54 -1.97
CA VAL A 194 -0.64 -21.19 -2.53
C VAL A 194 0.30 -20.38 -1.62
N PRO A 195 1.23 -19.58 -2.17
CA PRO A 195 1.98 -18.62 -1.37
C PRO A 195 1.05 -17.70 -0.57
N SER A 196 1.29 -17.64 0.74
CA SER A 196 0.57 -16.81 1.70
C SER A 196 1.51 -15.77 2.31
N TYR A 197 0.99 -14.56 2.50
CA TYR A 197 1.72 -13.38 2.93
C TYR A 197 1.24 -12.93 4.32
N PRO A 198 2.14 -12.52 5.23
CA PRO A 198 1.74 -11.93 6.50
C PRO A 198 0.86 -10.70 6.27
N THR A 199 -0.19 -10.59 7.05
CA THR A 199 -1.17 -9.49 6.98
C THR A 199 -1.46 -8.94 8.36
N ALA A 200 -1.77 -7.65 8.42
CA ALA A 200 -2.21 -6.99 9.64
C ALA A 200 -3.30 -5.98 9.27
N VAL A 201 -4.25 -5.77 10.18
CA VAL A 201 -5.23 -4.68 10.04
C VAL A 201 -4.99 -3.70 11.17
N GLU A 202 -4.75 -2.46 10.81
CA GLU A 202 -4.57 -1.38 11.78
C GLU A 202 -5.33 -0.15 11.29
N ASP A 203 -6.09 0.45 12.20
CA ASP A 203 -6.88 1.65 11.94
C ASP A 203 -7.78 1.57 10.68
N GLY A 204 -8.32 0.38 10.40
CA GLY A 204 -9.20 0.16 9.24
C GLY A 204 -8.49 0.04 7.90
N LEU A 205 -7.15 -0.03 7.87
CA LEU A 205 -6.35 -0.30 6.68
C LEU A 205 -5.75 -1.71 6.73
N LEU A 206 -5.84 -2.47 5.63
CA LEU A 206 -5.18 -3.76 5.50
C LEU A 206 -3.73 -3.54 5.07
N PHE A 207 -2.79 -4.11 5.81
CA PHE A 207 -1.38 -4.15 5.47
C PHE A 207 -0.93 -5.56 5.11
N ALA A 208 0.10 -5.65 4.27
CA ALA A 208 0.74 -6.93 3.93
C ALA A 208 2.26 -6.80 3.83
N TRP A 209 2.94 -7.86 4.24
CA TRP A 209 4.36 -8.10 3.99
C TRP A 209 4.51 -9.02 2.79
N LEU A 210 5.20 -8.60 1.74
CA LEU A 210 5.13 -9.24 0.42
C LEU A 210 6.20 -10.33 0.18
N GLU A 211 6.90 -10.73 1.24
CA GLU A 211 7.72 -11.95 1.26
C GLU A 211 6.93 -13.12 1.86
N ALA A 212 6.75 -14.19 1.07
CA ALA A 212 6.00 -15.37 1.51
C ALA A 212 6.84 -16.34 2.34
N GLY A 213 6.13 -17.23 3.04
CA GLY A 213 6.73 -18.37 3.73
C GLY A 213 7.33 -18.04 5.10
N PRO A 214 7.99 -19.01 5.74
CA PRO A 214 8.41 -18.88 7.15
C PRO A 214 9.43 -17.76 7.38
N GLY A 215 10.33 -17.51 6.42
CA GLY A 215 11.31 -16.42 6.48
C GLY A 215 10.62 -15.05 6.49
N GLY A 216 9.73 -14.81 5.51
CA GLY A 216 8.95 -13.58 5.42
C GLY A 216 8.05 -13.36 6.64
N ALA A 217 7.43 -14.41 7.17
CA ALA A 217 6.64 -14.32 8.39
C ALA A 217 7.48 -13.92 9.62
N ALA A 218 8.67 -14.51 9.78
CA ALA A 218 9.57 -14.15 10.87
C ALA A 218 10.11 -12.71 10.73
N ALA A 219 10.46 -12.30 9.51
CA ALA A 219 10.92 -10.94 9.22
C ALA A 219 9.82 -9.89 9.46
N ALA A 220 8.60 -10.16 9.02
CA ALA A 220 7.45 -9.30 9.22
C ALA A 220 7.13 -9.08 10.71
N ALA A 221 7.20 -10.16 11.50
CA ALA A 221 7.00 -10.11 12.94
C ALA A 221 8.11 -9.30 13.64
N ALA A 222 9.38 -9.56 13.30
CA ALA A 222 10.51 -8.82 13.86
C ALA A 222 10.46 -7.32 13.53
N ASP A 223 10.07 -6.96 12.30
CA ASP A 223 9.91 -5.57 11.91
C ASP A 223 8.74 -4.88 12.61
N LEU A 224 7.60 -5.57 12.77
CA LEU A 224 6.46 -5.07 13.53
C LEU A 224 6.81 -4.84 15.00
N ASP A 225 7.53 -5.78 15.62
CA ASP A 225 8.03 -5.65 17.00
C ASP A 225 8.99 -4.46 17.14
N ALA A 226 9.89 -4.27 16.18
CA ALA A 226 10.81 -3.12 16.15
C ALA A 226 10.08 -1.77 16.02
N LYS A 227 8.87 -1.77 15.46
CA LYS A 227 7.97 -0.60 15.36
C LYS A 227 7.02 -0.47 16.57
N GLY A 228 7.20 -1.26 17.63
CA GLY A 228 6.35 -1.23 18.82
C GLY A 228 4.95 -1.78 18.58
N GLY A 229 4.77 -2.66 17.58
CA GLY A 229 3.48 -3.26 17.26
C GLY A 229 2.53 -2.32 16.52
N ARG A 230 3.06 -1.31 15.83
CA ARG A 230 2.30 -0.30 15.08
C ARG A 230 2.79 -0.19 13.64
N LEU A 231 1.86 -0.05 12.72
CA LEU A 231 2.08 0.15 11.28
C LEU A 231 1.64 1.54 10.82
N VAL A 232 0.94 2.28 11.68
CA VAL A 232 0.55 3.68 11.46
C VAL A 232 1.32 4.59 12.43
N VAL A 233 1.41 5.88 12.08
CA VAL A 233 2.07 6.90 12.90
C VAL A 233 1.34 7.13 14.22
N ASP A 234 2.06 7.66 15.21
CA ASP A 234 1.56 7.84 16.58
C ASP A 234 0.32 8.74 16.66
N GLU A 235 0.19 9.74 15.78
CA GLU A 235 -0.98 10.62 15.71
C GLU A 235 -2.26 9.87 15.34
N VAL A 236 -2.13 8.85 14.47
CA VAL A 236 -3.23 7.95 14.10
C VAL A 236 -3.46 6.95 15.22
N ALA A 237 -2.40 6.30 15.70
CA ALA A 237 -2.49 5.28 16.75
C ALA A 237 -3.06 5.83 18.08
N GLY A 238 -2.77 7.09 18.40
CA GLY A 238 -3.24 7.79 19.60
C GLY A 238 -4.68 8.29 19.51
N GLY A 239 -5.36 8.10 18.37
CA GLY A 239 -6.73 8.57 18.15
C GLY A 239 -6.86 10.09 18.09
N ALA A 240 -5.76 10.82 17.96
CA ALA A 240 -5.73 12.27 17.78
C ALA A 240 -6.24 12.67 16.39
N ALA A 241 -6.13 11.77 15.41
CA ALA A 241 -6.70 11.92 14.07
C ALA A 241 -7.94 11.02 13.89
N LYS A 242 -8.99 11.58 13.27
CA LYS A 242 -10.04 10.75 12.65
C LYS A 242 -9.54 10.33 11.28
N THR A 243 -9.41 9.03 11.06
CA THR A 243 -8.98 8.51 9.76
C THR A 243 -10.15 8.25 8.84
N VAL A 244 -9.99 8.73 7.62
CA VAL A 244 -10.85 8.42 6.48
C VAL A 244 -9.91 7.98 5.38
N TRP A 245 -9.94 6.68 5.08
CA TRP A 245 -9.10 6.14 4.04
C TRP A 245 -9.76 6.26 2.66
N ALA A 246 -8.99 6.75 1.71
CA ALA A 246 -9.32 6.76 0.29
C ALA A 246 -8.25 6.01 -0.50
N SER A 247 -8.65 5.36 -1.59
CA SER A 247 -7.72 4.69 -2.52
C SER A 247 -8.09 5.07 -3.95
N HIS A 248 -7.09 5.54 -4.69
CA HIS A 248 -7.23 5.91 -6.09
C HIS A 248 -6.10 5.29 -6.90
N GLU A 249 -6.47 4.65 -8.02
CA GLU A 249 -5.49 4.25 -9.03
C GLU A 249 -5.27 5.42 -9.98
N VAL A 250 -4.00 5.78 -10.15
CA VAL A 250 -3.56 6.94 -10.92
C VAL A 250 -2.49 6.49 -11.91
N PRO A 251 -2.53 6.95 -13.16
CA PRO A 251 -1.66 6.45 -14.23
C PRO A 251 -0.25 7.06 -14.18
N ASN A 252 0.35 7.15 -12.99
CA ASN A 252 1.67 7.75 -12.75
C ASN A 252 2.54 6.77 -11.96
N ASP A 253 3.86 6.92 -12.08
CA ASP A 253 4.80 6.18 -11.25
C ASP A 253 4.65 6.57 -9.77
N TYR A 254 4.86 5.60 -8.87
CA TYR A 254 4.81 5.79 -7.43
C TYR A 254 5.73 6.92 -6.96
N LEU A 255 6.91 7.07 -7.58
CA LEU A 255 7.89 8.08 -7.20
C LEU A 255 7.38 9.50 -7.42
N TYR A 256 6.57 9.77 -8.46
CA TYR A 256 6.00 11.10 -8.65
C TYR A 256 5.08 11.51 -7.51
N TRP A 257 4.33 10.57 -6.93
CA TRP A 257 3.46 10.85 -5.78
C TRP A 257 4.26 10.99 -4.49
N ALA A 258 5.31 10.18 -4.31
CA ALA A 258 6.21 10.33 -3.17
C ALA A 258 6.92 11.69 -3.18
N GLU A 259 7.45 12.11 -4.33
CA GLU A 259 8.10 13.40 -4.53
C GLU A 259 7.14 14.57 -4.31
N GLN A 260 5.94 14.51 -4.90
CA GLN A 260 4.92 15.54 -4.70
C GLN A 260 4.60 15.71 -3.20
N GLY A 261 4.39 14.61 -2.47
CA GLY A 261 4.07 14.68 -1.04
C GLY A 261 5.18 15.27 -0.18
N LEU A 262 6.44 15.15 -0.60
CA LEU A 262 7.60 15.68 0.10
C LEU A 262 7.93 17.15 -0.25
N ASP A 263 7.42 17.68 -1.36
CA ASP A 263 7.63 19.07 -1.77
C ASP A 263 6.54 19.99 -1.23
N PRO A 264 6.73 20.74 -0.13
CA PRO A 264 5.68 21.63 0.36
C PRO A 264 5.46 22.86 -0.53
N SER A 265 6.37 23.18 -1.44
CA SER A 265 6.31 24.40 -2.24
C SER A 265 5.17 24.40 -3.26
N HIS A 266 4.68 23.22 -3.65
CA HIS A 266 3.53 23.11 -4.54
C HIS A 266 2.22 23.55 -3.88
N ALA A 267 2.12 23.50 -2.55
CA ALA A 267 0.84 23.56 -1.85
C ALA A 267 0.08 24.88 -2.09
N ASN A 268 0.78 26.02 -2.05
CA ASN A 268 0.17 27.33 -2.30
C ASN A 268 -0.34 27.52 -3.73
N TRP A 269 0.24 26.81 -4.70
CA TRP A 269 -0.11 26.91 -6.12
C TRP A 269 -1.15 25.88 -6.54
N LEU A 270 -0.96 24.61 -6.16
CA LEU A 270 -1.83 23.51 -6.57
C LEU A 270 -3.16 23.49 -5.81
N HIS A 271 -3.15 23.90 -4.54
CA HIS A 271 -4.33 23.90 -3.67
C HIS A 271 -4.91 25.29 -3.47
N HIS A 272 -4.70 26.22 -4.41
CA HIS A 272 -5.16 27.59 -4.25
C HIS A 272 -6.69 27.63 -4.09
N ASN A 273 -7.19 28.32 -3.07
CA ASN A 273 -8.62 28.33 -2.69
C ASN A 273 -9.16 27.02 -2.12
N GLU A 274 -8.32 26.00 -1.94
CA GLU A 274 -8.62 24.80 -1.17
C GLU A 274 -7.76 24.77 0.11
N ILE A 275 -8.29 24.16 1.18
CA ILE A 275 -7.52 23.80 2.39
C ILE A 275 -6.72 25.00 2.98
N GLY A 276 -7.24 26.22 2.83
CA GLY A 276 -6.63 27.45 3.39
C GLY A 276 -5.33 27.90 2.70
N PHE A 277 -5.02 27.40 1.50
CA PHE A 277 -3.85 27.85 0.73
C PHE A 277 -4.21 28.99 -0.22
N VAL A 278 -3.30 29.98 -0.31
CA VAL A 278 -3.42 31.17 -1.15
C VAL A 278 -2.12 31.36 -1.94
N MET A 279 -2.21 31.59 -3.25
CA MET A 279 -1.04 31.76 -4.12
C MET A 279 -0.12 32.89 -3.64
N ASP A 280 -0.70 34.03 -3.29
CA ASP A 280 0.06 35.20 -2.84
C ASP A 280 0.84 34.92 -1.54
N ASP A 281 0.46 33.93 -0.73
CA ASP A 281 1.18 33.61 0.50
C ASP A 281 2.47 32.81 0.25
N ALA A 282 2.75 32.34 -0.97
CA ALA A 282 3.98 31.62 -1.27
C ALA A 282 5.23 32.51 -1.07
N VAL A 283 6.27 31.95 -0.44
CA VAL A 283 7.60 32.57 -0.32
C VAL A 283 8.68 31.57 -0.73
N PRO A 284 9.87 32.04 -1.14
CA PRO A 284 11.00 31.16 -1.42
C PRO A 284 11.32 30.29 -0.20
N MET A 285 11.25 28.99 -0.37
CA MET A 285 11.60 28.03 0.66
C MET A 285 13.10 28.07 0.93
N GLN A 286 13.46 28.35 2.17
CA GLN A 286 14.85 28.28 2.62
C GLN A 286 15.15 26.84 3.01
N ALA A 287 16.09 26.18 2.35
CA ALA A 287 16.51 24.84 2.72
C ALA A 287 17.99 24.65 2.39
N ASP A 288 18.70 23.96 3.28
CA ASP A 288 20.06 23.54 2.97
C ASP A 288 20.01 22.38 1.95
N PRO A 289 20.91 22.36 0.95
CA PRO A 289 21.05 21.24 0.05
C PRO A 289 21.32 19.97 0.85
N MET A 290 20.52 18.92 0.63
CA MET A 290 20.76 17.64 1.28
C MET A 290 21.97 16.95 0.64
N PRO A 291 23.06 16.69 1.39
CA PRO A 291 24.20 16.00 0.83
C PRO A 291 23.82 14.53 0.55
N ALA A 292 24.41 13.92 -0.48
CA ALA A 292 24.16 12.51 -0.79
C ALA A 292 24.42 11.58 0.40
N SER A 293 25.36 11.95 1.28
CA SER A 293 25.67 11.21 2.51
C SER A 293 24.57 11.24 3.58
N ALA A 294 23.57 12.14 3.46
CA ALA A 294 22.41 12.19 4.35
C ALA A 294 21.27 11.25 3.89
N ILE A 295 21.40 10.61 2.73
CA ILE A 295 20.44 9.64 2.21
C ILE A 295 20.92 8.23 2.54
N ASP A 296 20.19 7.54 3.41
CA ASP A 296 20.42 6.12 3.72
C ASP A 296 19.41 5.28 2.89
N PRO A 297 19.85 4.43 1.96
CA PRO A 297 18.95 3.61 1.15
C PRO A 297 18.04 2.66 1.95
N ALA A 298 18.44 2.28 3.17
CA ALA A 298 17.68 1.38 4.03
C ALA A 298 16.80 2.13 5.04
N LYS A 299 17.24 3.30 5.51
CA LYS A 299 16.54 4.08 6.56
C LYS A 299 15.79 5.29 6.02
N GLY A 300 16.08 5.70 4.80
CA GLY A 300 15.58 6.92 4.18
C GLY A 300 16.38 8.16 4.57
N PHE A 301 15.70 9.30 4.69
CA PHE A 301 16.34 10.58 5.01
C PHE A 301 15.39 11.51 5.75
N VAL A 302 15.96 12.51 6.42
CA VAL A 302 15.22 13.64 7.00
C VAL A 302 15.76 14.91 6.35
N TRP A 303 14.85 15.68 5.77
CA TRP A 303 15.16 16.94 5.13
C TRP A 303 14.61 18.11 5.95
N HIS A 304 15.48 19.07 6.24
CA HIS A 304 15.15 20.28 6.98
C HIS A 304 14.84 21.42 6.00
N HIS A 305 13.76 22.15 6.28
CA HIS A 305 13.38 23.30 5.50
C HIS A 305 12.75 24.38 6.40
N GLY A 306 12.92 25.63 6.01
CA GLY A 306 12.28 26.78 6.62
C GLY A 306 10.87 27.03 6.07
N GLU A 307 10.38 28.25 6.29
CA GLU A 307 9.08 28.68 5.81
C GLU A 307 8.96 28.63 4.28
N TYR A 308 7.78 28.23 3.80
CA TYR A 308 7.39 28.31 2.39
C TYR A 308 6.10 29.13 2.21
N ARG A 309 5.57 29.71 3.31
CA ARG A 309 4.37 30.55 3.34
C ARG A 309 4.56 31.77 4.25
N ARG A 310 4.03 32.94 3.88
CA ARG A 310 4.07 34.16 4.72
C ARG A 310 3.41 33.97 6.09
N GLN A 311 2.31 33.21 6.15
CA GLN A 311 1.63 32.88 7.41
C GLN A 311 2.45 31.97 8.32
N GLY A 312 3.46 31.28 7.78
CA GLY A 312 4.37 30.40 8.52
C GLY A 312 5.71 31.05 8.82
N ARG A 313 5.76 32.38 9.01
CA ARG A 313 7.02 33.08 9.25
C ARG A 313 7.73 32.53 10.50
N GLY A 314 9.01 32.20 10.39
CA GLY A 314 9.84 31.63 11.45
C GLY A 314 9.63 30.13 11.67
N VAL A 315 8.89 29.44 10.79
CA VAL A 315 8.75 27.98 10.86
C VAL A 315 10.07 27.33 10.47
N ASP A 316 10.54 26.46 11.36
CA ASP A 316 11.57 25.45 11.11
C ASP A 316 10.87 24.08 11.10
N ALA A 317 11.01 23.33 10.02
CA ALA A 317 10.26 22.11 9.81
C ALA A 317 11.12 21.02 9.16
N THR A 318 10.69 19.79 9.37
CA THR A 318 11.30 18.61 8.79
C THR A 318 10.32 17.84 7.90
N ARG A 319 10.89 17.09 6.96
CA ARG A 319 10.19 16.04 6.20
C ARG A 319 11.02 14.77 6.30
N ALA A 320 10.41 13.70 6.77
CA ALA A 320 11.04 12.40 6.80
C ALA A 320 10.53 11.58 5.61
N PHE A 321 11.43 10.89 4.94
CA PHE A 321 11.09 9.83 4.00
C PHE A 321 11.65 8.53 4.52
N ARG A 322 10.85 7.47 4.53
CA ARG A 322 11.32 6.10 4.75
C ARG A 322 10.59 5.16 3.81
N ALA A 323 11.32 4.55 2.89
CA ALA A 323 10.72 3.56 2.03
C ALA A 323 10.03 2.44 2.84
N PRO A 324 8.87 1.94 2.39
CA PRO A 324 8.22 2.25 1.12
C PRO A 324 7.21 3.41 1.16
N ASN A 325 7.11 4.21 2.23
CA ASN A 325 5.99 5.15 2.41
C ASN A 325 6.47 6.53 2.90
N CYS A 326 5.79 7.61 2.48
CA CYS A 326 5.96 8.94 3.10
C CYS A 326 5.09 9.15 4.35
N LEU A 327 4.44 8.09 4.86
CA LEU A 327 3.60 8.17 6.05
C LEU A 327 4.47 8.09 7.32
N MET A 328 5.22 9.16 7.59
CA MET A 328 5.85 9.50 8.88
C MET A 328 6.09 11.00 8.97
#